data_AF-A0A430J9A1-F1
#
_entry.id   AF-A0A430J9A1-F1
#
_cell.length_a   1.000
_cell.length_b   1.000
_cell.length_c   1.000
_cell.angle_alpha   90.00
_cell.angle_beta   90.00
_cell.angle_gamma   90.00
#
_symmetry.space_group_name_H-M   'P 1'
#
loop_
_entity.id
_entity.type
_entity.pdbx_description
1 polymer ?
#
loop_
_entity_poly.entity_id
_entity_poly.type
_entity_poly.pdbx_seq_one_letter_code
_entity_poly.pdbx_strand_id
1 'polypeptide(L)'
;MSHCDHDHNDNQPHKYDVPEFTNTEMIVREDILAKAKELANLLTTSNEVQFYQKAEKQIASNTEIQTLISSIKKKQKEIVAFETFQNEKMVKKIEGEIEQLQDQLDEIPIVSEFKQTQEDINYLLQLVMSVVRDTISEKINVEAGATEAPSSCD
;
A
#
# COMPACT_ATOMS: atom_id res chain seq x y z
N MET A 1 -28.27 51.35 13.25
CA MET A 1 -27.55 50.15 12.81
C MET A 1 -26.11 50.26 13.27
N SER A 2 -25.73 49.50 14.30
CA SER A 2 -24.33 49.38 14.73
C SER A 2 -23.97 47.90 14.52
N HIS A 3 -23.17 47.63 13.50
CA HIS A 3 -22.62 46.30 13.24
C HIS A 3 -21.56 46.03 14.32
N CYS A 4 -21.76 44.97 15.10
CA CYS A 4 -20.71 44.38 15.92
C CYS A 4 -19.99 43.39 15.02
N ASP A 5 -18.85 43.78 14.48
CA ASP A 5 -17.93 42.86 13.80
C ASP A 5 -17.38 41.88 14.85
N HIS A 6 -17.77 40.61 14.75
CA HIS A 6 -17.11 39.52 15.46
C HIS A 6 -15.85 39.15 14.69
N ASP A 7 -14.73 39.69 15.15
CA ASP A 7 -13.40 39.29 14.72
C ASP A 7 -13.11 37.90 15.30
N HIS A 8 -13.39 36.83 14.54
CA HIS A 8 -12.97 35.47 14.88
C HIS A 8 -11.46 35.35 14.63
N ASN A 9 -10.68 35.90 15.57
CA ASN A 9 -9.27 35.59 15.69
C ASN A 9 -9.13 34.20 16.33
N ASP A 10 -9.41 33.15 15.56
CA ASP A 10 -9.09 31.75 15.92
C ASP A 10 -7.60 31.48 15.72
N ASN A 11 -6.77 32.29 16.38
CA ASN A 11 -5.37 31.97 16.64
C ASN A 11 -5.23 31.59 18.11
N GLN A 12 -6.05 30.63 18.55
CA GLN A 12 -5.77 29.92 19.79
C GLN A 12 -4.60 28.95 19.51
N PRO A 13 -3.50 29.03 20.27
CA PRO A 13 -2.42 28.07 20.14
C PRO A 13 -2.98 26.68 20.52
N HIS A 14 -3.03 25.77 19.55
CA HIS A 14 -3.37 24.38 19.80
C HIS A 14 -2.43 23.84 20.89
N LYS A 15 -2.99 23.54 22.07
CA LYS A 15 -2.27 23.18 23.31
C LYS A 15 -1.50 21.84 23.23
N TYR A 16 -1.48 21.20 22.07
CA TYR A 16 -0.88 19.89 21.89
C TYR A 16 0.07 19.99 20.69
N ASP A 17 1.35 20.26 20.97
CA ASP A 17 2.44 19.96 20.05
C ASP A 17 2.49 18.44 19.90
N VAL A 18 1.75 17.90 18.93
CA VAL A 18 1.90 16.50 18.53
C VAL A 18 3.24 16.43 17.81
N PRO A 19 4.24 15.68 18.33
CA PRO A 19 5.51 15.59 17.63
C PRO A 19 5.29 14.93 16.27
N GLU A 20 5.67 15.62 15.20
CA GLU A 20 5.70 15.05 13.86
C GLU A 20 6.93 14.13 13.75
N PHE A 21 6.70 12.83 13.61
CA PHE A 21 7.77 11.86 13.38
C PHE A 21 7.82 11.51 11.90
N THR A 22 8.97 11.74 11.26
CA THR A 22 9.22 11.22 9.91
C THR A 22 9.59 9.74 9.95
N ASN A 23 9.43 9.02 8.83
CA ASN A 23 9.77 7.58 8.71
C ASN A 23 11.23 7.25 9.10
N THR A 24 12.11 8.25 9.13
CA THR A 24 13.54 8.12 9.46
C THR A 24 13.83 8.40 10.94
N GLU A 25 13.01 9.20 11.61
CA GLU A 25 13.19 9.64 13.02
C GLU A 25 12.48 8.74 14.02
N MET A 26 11.52 7.95 13.54
CA MET A 26 11.04 6.81 14.30
C MET A 26 12.18 5.79 14.32
N ILE A 27 13.04 5.83 15.34
CA ILE A 27 13.82 4.66 15.73
C ILE A 27 12.78 3.61 16.12
N VAL A 28 12.25 2.90 15.13
CA VAL A 28 11.44 1.71 15.36
C VAL A 28 12.37 0.83 16.15
N ARG A 29 12.03 0.64 17.44
CA ARG A 29 12.88 -0.06 18.37
C ARG A 29 13.28 -1.41 17.75
N GLU A 30 14.54 -1.79 17.91
CA GLU A 30 15.10 -2.98 17.24
C GLU A 30 14.28 -4.25 17.54
N ASP A 31 13.63 -4.32 18.71
CA ASP A 31 12.71 -5.38 19.10
C ASP A 31 11.43 -5.42 18.23
N ILE A 32 10.85 -4.27 17.89
CA ILE A 32 9.70 -4.16 16.97
C ILE A 32 10.11 -4.61 15.57
N LEU A 33 11.26 -4.15 15.07
CA LEU A 33 11.78 -4.59 13.77
C LEU A 33 12.07 -6.09 13.74
N ALA A 34 12.65 -6.63 14.80
CA ALA A 34 12.89 -8.07 14.93
C ALA A 34 11.58 -8.87 14.90
N LYS A 35 10.55 -8.42 15.63
CA LYS A 35 9.23 -9.05 15.64
C LYS A 35 8.51 -8.94 14.29
N ALA A 36 8.65 -7.82 13.60
CA ALA A 36 8.12 -7.66 12.24
C ALA A 36 8.80 -8.63 11.25
N LYS A 37 10.12 -8.82 11.35
CA LYS A 37 10.85 -9.81 10.54
C LYS A 37 10.43 -11.24 10.87
N GLU A 38 10.24 -11.57 12.15
CA GLU A 38 9.74 -12.87 12.58
C GLU A 38 8.35 -13.15 12.00
N LEU A 39 7.44 -12.18 12.07
CA LEU A 39 6.11 -12.27 11.48
C LEU A 39 6.19 -12.44 9.95
N ALA A 40 7.03 -11.66 9.28
CA ALA A 40 7.23 -11.79 7.83
C ALA A 40 7.69 -13.21 7.45
N ASN A 41 8.64 -13.78 8.20
CA ASN A 41 9.09 -15.15 8.00
C ASN A 41 7.94 -16.16 8.20
N LEU A 42 7.09 -15.98 9.20
CA LEU A 42 5.91 -16.84 9.39
C LEU A 42 4.94 -16.73 8.21
N LEU A 43 4.70 -15.52 7.70
CA LEU A 43 3.83 -15.32 6.54
C LEU A 43 4.36 -16.05 5.30
N THR A 44 5.68 -16.21 5.13
CA THR A 44 6.21 -17.00 4.01
C THR A 44 5.81 -18.47 4.04
N THR A 45 5.40 -18.99 5.19
CA THR A 45 4.91 -20.37 5.33
C THR A 45 3.43 -20.52 4.95
N SER A 46 2.70 -19.41 4.77
CA SER A 46 1.29 -19.41 4.37
C SER A 46 1.08 -19.98 2.97
N ASN A 47 -0.11 -20.52 2.71
CA ASN A 47 -0.45 -21.09 1.41
C ASN A 47 -0.48 -19.99 0.34
N GLU A 48 -0.98 -18.81 0.68
CA GLU A 48 -1.09 -17.63 -0.19
C GLU A 48 0.30 -17.25 -0.72
N VAL A 49 1.31 -17.17 0.15
CA VAL A 49 2.68 -16.86 -0.28
C VAL A 49 3.30 -17.99 -1.10
N GLN A 50 3.04 -19.26 -0.75
CA GLN A 50 3.53 -20.40 -1.55
C GLN A 50 2.91 -20.44 -2.95
N PHE A 51 1.60 -20.17 -3.07
CA PHE A 51 0.91 -20.12 -4.36
C PHE A 51 1.41 -18.96 -5.22
N TYR A 52 1.59 -17.77 -4.63
CA TYR A 52 2.22 -16.65 -5.32
C TYR A 52 3.62 -17.01 -5.84
N GLN A 53 4.49 -17.59 -5.01
CA GLN A 53 5.83 -17.99 -5.44
C GLN A 53 5.82 -19.02 -6.57
N LYS A 54 4.83 -19.93 -6.57
CA LYS A 54 4.66 -20.92 -7.63
C LYS A 54 4.22 -20.26 -8.93
N ALA A 55 3.18 -19.42 -8.87
CA ALA A 55 2.69 -18.68 -10.04
C ALA A 55 3.79 -17.76 -10.60
N GLU A 56 4.50 -17.02 -9.74
CA GLU A 56 5.63 -16.17 -10.11
C GLU A 56 6.72 -16.94 -10.88
N LYS A 57 7.11 -18.13 -10.39
CA LYS A 57 8.09 -18.99 -11.08
C LYS A 57 7.62 -19.43 -12.45
N GLN A 58 6.34 -19.74 -12.60
CA GLN A 58 5.80 -20.18 -13.89
C GLN A 58 5.66 -19.00 -14.87
N ILE A 59 5.31 -17.81 -14.39
CA ILE A 59 5.34 -16.56 -15.17
C ILE A 59 6.77 -16.25 -15.63
N ALA A 60 7.75 -16.38 -14.72
CA ALA A 60 9.16 -16.09 -15.00
C ALA A 60 9.77 -17.05 -16.02
N SER A 61 9.35 -18.31 -16.04
CA SER A 61 9.87 -19.33 -16.98
C SER A 61 9.14 -19.35 -18.32
N ASN A 62 8.01 -18.67 -18.45
CA ASN A 62 7.23 -18.66 -19.68
C ASN A 62 7.74 -17.60 -20.67
N THR A 63 8.39 -18.06 -21.75
CA THR A 63 8.97 -17.20 -22.78
C THR A 63 7.97 -16.28 -23.48
N GLU A 64 6.75 -16.75 -23.74
CA GLU A 64 5.70 -15.98 -24.42
C GLU A 64 5.26 -14.79 -23.54
N ILE A 65 4.99 -15.06 -22.26
CA ILE A 65 4.66 -14.03 -21.27
C ILE A 65 5.81 -13.02 -21.14
N GLN A 66 7.06 -13.48 -21.03
CA GLN A 66 8.22 -12.59 -20.96
C GLN A 66 8.39 -11.72 -22.22
N THR A 67 8.03 -12.25 -23.39
CA THR A 67 8.06 -11.51 -24.67
C THR A 67 7.00 -10.40 -24.70
N LEU A 68 5.78 -10.70 -24.26
CA LEU A 68 4.69 -9.71 -24.13
C LEU A 68 5.07 -8.62 -23.12
N ILE A 69 5.53 -8.99 -21.92
CA ILE A 69 5.99 -8.05 -20.88
C ILE A 69 7.11 -7.15 -21.40
N SER A 70 8.08 -7.72 -22.11
CA SER A 70 9.19 -6.94 -22.68
C SER A 70 8.72 -5.95 -23.74
N SER A 71 7.73 -6.35 -24.56
CA SER A 71 7.12 -5.50 -25.57
C SER A 71 6.33 -4.35 -24.95
N ILE A 72 5.54 -4.62 -23.90
CA ILE A 72 4.83 -3.60 -23.12
C ILE A 72 5.82 -2.60 -22.51
N LYS A 73 6.88 -3.09 -21.84
CA LYS A 73 7.91 -2.22 -21.24
C LYS A 73 8.62 -1.34 -22.27
N LYS A 74 8.87 -1.86 -23.47
CA LYS A 74 9.45 -1.07 -24.57
C LYS A 74 8.51 0.06 -24.99
N LYS A 75 7.21 -0.24 -25.17
CA LYS A 75 6.20 0.75 -25.52
C LYS A 75 6.00 1.80 -24.42
N GLN A 76 6.03 1.42 -23.14
CA GLN A 76 5.98 2.38 -22.03
C GLN A 76 7.16 3.37 -22.07
N LYS A 77 8.37 2.90 -22.42
CA LYS A 77 9.52 3.80 -22.63
C LYS A 77 9.32 4.71 -23.85
N GLU A 78 8.71 4.22 -24.92
CA GLU A 78 8.35 5.03 -26.08
C GLU A 78 7.33 6.13 -25.70
N ILE A 79 6.33 5.82 -24.87
CA ILE A 79 5.39 6.82 -24.32
C ILE A 79 6.16 7.94 -23.61
N VAL A 80 7.01 7.58 -22.63
CA VAL A 80 7.81 8.56 -21.89
C VAL A 80 8.64 9.43 -22.84
N ALA A 81 9.21 8.85 -23.90
CA ALA A 81 9.95 9.61 -24.91
C ALA A 81 9.03 10.56 -25.71
N PHE A 82 7.87 10.11 -26.18
CA PHE A 82 6.96 10.95 -26.97
C PHE A 82 6.23 12.01 -26.15
N GLU A 83 6.05 11.81 -24.84
CA GLU A 83 5.62 12.83 -23.91
C GLU A 83 6.62 13.99 -23.85
N THR A 84 7.92 13.71 -23.84
CA THR A 84 8.95 14.79 -23.89
C THR A 84 8.90 15.60 -25.18
N PHE A 85 8.46 14.99 -26.28
CA PHE A 85 8.26 15.66 -27.57
C PHE A 85 6.87 16.30 -27.72
N GLN A 86 6.03 16.27 -26.68
CA GLN A 86 4.65 16.77 -26.68
C GLN A 86 3.80 16.19 -27.83
N ASN A 87 4.08 14.94 -28.21
CA ASN A 87 3.40 14.28 -29.33
C ASN A 87 2.26 13.37 -28.84
N GLU A 88 1.18 14.00 -28.38
CA GLU A 88 0.01 13.30 -27.83
C GLU A 88 -0.60 12.28 -28.79
N LYS A 89 -0.55 12.54 -30.10
CA LYS A 89 -1.07 11.62 -31.11
C LYS A 89 -0.31 10.29 -31.10
N MET A 90 1.01 10.34 -30.97
CA MET A 90 1.84 9.13 -30.88
C MET A 90 1.67 8.44 -29.53
N VAL A 91 1.57 9.19 -28.43
CA VAL A 91 1.29 8.63 -27.10
C VAL A 91 0.01 7.80 -27.14
N LYS A 92 -1.12 8.37 -27.59
CA LYS A 92 -2.40 7.65 -27.67
C LYS A 92 -2.35 6.41 -28.56
N LYS A 93 -1.57 6.47 -29.65
CA LYS A 93 -1.38 5.30 -30.51
C LYS A 93 -0.66 4.18 -29.77
N ILE A 94 0.41 4.50 -29.05
CA ILE A 94 1.21 3.52 -28.31
C ILE A 94 0.42 2.98 -27.12
N GLU A 95 -0.40 3.80 -26.44
CA GLU A 95 -1.33 3.35 -25.39
C GLU A 95 -2.28 2.27 -25.92
N GLY A 96 -2.90 2.47 -27.09
CA GLY A 96 -3.75 1.42 -27.70
C GLY A 96 -2.98 0.15 -28.08
N GLU A 97 -1.71 0.27 -28.50
CA GLU A 97 -0.86 -0.89 -28.74
C GLU A 97 -0.45 -1.61 -27.44
N ILE A 98 -0.35 -0.90 -26.31
CA ILE A 98 -0.13 -1.49 -24.98
C ILE A 98 -1.40 -2.23 -24.53
N GLU A 99 -2.57 -1.63 -24.71
CA GLU A 99 -3.86 -2.23 -24.35
C GLU A 99 -4.03 -3.58 -25.06
N GLN A 100 -3.77 -3.65 -26.37
CA GLN A 100 -3.81 -4.91 -27.12
C GLN A 100 -2.83 -5.98 -26.61
N LEU A 101 -1.64 -5.58 -26.15
CA LEU A 101 -0.67 -6.51 -25.57
C LEU A 101 -1.07 -6.95 -24.17
N GLN A 102 -1.74 -6.08 -23.41
CA GLN A 102 -2.30 -6.40 -22.09
C GLN A 102 -3.47 -7.38 -22.23
N ASP A 103 -4.35 -7.18 -23.20
CA ASP A 103 -5.44 -8.12 -23.51
C ASP A 103 -4.90 -9.52 -23.82
N GLN A 104 -3.87 -9.60 -24.68
CA GLN A 104 -3.19 -10.87 -24.99
C GLN A 104 -2.55 -11.50 -23.75
N LEU A 105 -1.97 -10.70 -22.85
CA LEU A 105 -1.37 -11.18 -21.62
C LEU A 105 -2.46 -11.74 -20.68
N ASP A 106 -3.61 -11.08 -20.61
CA ASP A 106 -4.72 -11.40 -19.72
C ASP A 106 -5.49 -12.65 -20.17
N GLU A 107 -5.52 -12.94 -21.48
CA GLU A 107 -6.05 -14.18 -22.03
C GLU A 107 -5.28 -15.43 -21.58
N ILE A 108 -4.04 -15.28 -21.12
CA ILE A 108 -3.21 -16.41 -20.68
C ILE A 108 -3.67 -16.85 -19.27
N PRO A 109 -4.14 -18.10 -19.08
CA PRO A 109 -4.74 -18.54 -17.81
C PRO A 109 -3.82 -18.35 -16.59
N ILE A 110 -2.52 -18.59 -16.76
CA ILE A 110 -1.53 -18.47 -15.69
C ILE A 110 -1.30 -17.02 -15.24
N VAL A 111 -1.55 -16.05 -16.12
CA VAL A 111 -1.49 -14.62 -15.77
C VAL A 111 -2.65 -14.26 -14.87
N SER A 112 -3.85 -14.73 -15.21
CA SER A 112 -5.03 -14.55 -14.36
C SER A 112 -4.84 -15.20 -12.98
N GLU A 113 -4.28 -16.42 -12.93
CA GLU A 113 -3.93 -17.08 -11.67
C GLU A 113 -2.90 -16.25 -10.87
N PHE A 114 -1.86 -15.74 -11.53
CA PHE A 114 -0.86 -14.89 -10.87
C PHE A 114 -1.47 -13.60 -10.31
N LYS A 115 -2.36 -12.92 -11.05
CA LYS A 115 -3.09 -11.74 -10.57
C LYS A 115 -3.92 -12.07 -9.33
N GLN A 116 -4.63 -13.19 -9.32
CA GLN A 116 -5.37 -13.64 -8.14
C GLN A 116 -4.44 -13.83 -6.94
N THR A 117 -3.29 -14.48 -7.13
CA THR A 117 -2.33 -14.66 -6.01
C THR A 117 -1.75 -13.33 -5.50
N GLN A 118 -1.65 -12.30 -6.34
CA GLN A 118 -1.27 -10.95 -5.91
C GLN A 118 -2.33 -10.31 -5.02
N GLU A 119 -3.61 -10.45 -5.38
CA GLU A 119 -4.73 -9.99 -4.57
C GLU A 119 -4.80 -10.72 -3.23
N ASP A 120 -4.61 -12.04 -3.24
CA ASP A 120 -4.64 -12.88 -2.05
C ASP A 120 -3.53 -12.49 -1.05
N ILE A 121 -2.30 -12.25 -1.53
CA ILE A 121 -1.21 -11.73 -0.70
C ILE A 121 -1.57 -10.37 -0.11
N ASN A 122 -2.12 -9.46 -0.92
CA ASN A 122 -2.50 -8.14 -0.43
C ASN A 122 -3.58 -8.25 0.66
N TYR A 123 -4.57 -9.13 0.49
CA TYR A 123 -5.58 -9.41 1.50
C TYR A 123 -4.96 -9.95 2.80
N LEU A 124 -4.04 -10.92 2.69
CA LEU A 124 -3.31 -11.46 3.85
C LEU A 124 -2.58 -10.35 4.62
N LEU A 125 -1.86 -9.48 3.91
CA LEU A 125 -1.14 -8.35 4.52
C LEU A 125 -2.10 -7.36 5.19
N GLN A 126 -3.24 -7.05 4.56
CA GLN A 126 -4.25 -6.16 5.12
C GLN A 126 -4.93 -6.76 6.37
N LEU A 127 -5.16 -8.07 6.40
CA LEU A 127 -5.68 -8.77 7.57
C LEU A 127 -4.72 -8.65 8.76
N VAL A 128 -3.44 -8.93 8.53
CA VAL A 128 -2.39 -8.80 9.56
C VAL A 128 -2.33 -7.37 10.09
N MET A 129 -2.33 -6.38 9.19
CA MET A 129 -2.30 -4.97 9.58
C MET A 129 -3.54 -4.55 10.37
N SER A 130 -4.71 -5.09 10.01
CA SER A 130 -5.96 -4.85 10.75
C SER A 130 -5.87 -5.38 12.18
N VAL A 131 -5.36 -6.59 12.38
CA VAL A 131 -5.15 -7.15 13.73
C VAL A 131 -4.18 -6.30 14.55
N VAL A 132 -3.08 -5.83 13.95
CA VAL A 132 -2.13 -4.93 14.61
C VAL A 132 -2.80 -3.62 15.03
N ARG A 133 -3.51 -2.97 14.10
CA ARG A 133 -4.25 -1.72 14.35
C ARG A 133 -5.29 -1.89 15.46
N ASP A 134 -6.08 -2.96 15.41
CA ASP A 134 -7.16 -3.20 16.36
C ASP A 134 -6.60 -3.50 17.76
N THR A 135 -5.50 -4.25 17.84
CA THR A 135 -4.78 -4.50 19.10
C THR A 135 -4.21 -3.21 19.71
N ILE A 136 -3.61 -2.33 18.90
CA ILE A 136 -3.12 -1.02 19.37
C ILE A 136 -4.29 -0.18 19.89
N SER A 137 -5.41 -0.16 19.15
CA SER A 137 -6.60 0.61 19.53
C SER A 137 -7.19 0.12 20.85
N GLU A 138 -7.26 -1.19 21.06
CA GLU A 138 -7.71 -1.78 22.33
C GLU A 138 -6.79 -1.36 23.49
N LYS A 139 -5.47 -1.44 23.32
CA LYS A 139 -4.51 -1.09 24.38
C LYS A 139 -4.59 0.38 24.77
N ILE A 140 -4.69 1.29 23.80
CA ILE A 140 -4.84 2.72 24.06
C ILE A 140 -6.17 2.99 24.80
N ASN A 141 -7.27 2.37 24.36
CA ASN A 141 -8.59 2.55 24.99
C ASN A 141 -8.64 1.98 26.42
N VAL A 142 -7.98 0.84 26.68
CA VAL A 142 -7.87 0.27 28.03
C VAL A 142 -7.03 1.16 28.95
N GLU A 143 -5.94 1.75 28.44
CA GLU A 143 -5.12 2.69 29.22
C GLU A 143 -5.87 3.98 29.57
N ALA A 144 -6.72 4.49 28.67
CA ALA A 144 -7.59 5.65 28.96
C ALA A 144 -8.70 5.33 29.99
N GLY A 145 -9.23 4.11 29.99
CA GLY A 145 -10.25 3.67 30.95
C GLY A 145 -9.72 3.38 32.36
N ALA A 146 -8.41 3.15 32.52
CA ALA A 146 -7.80 2.87 33.83
C ALA A 146 -7.46 4.15 34.62
N THR A 147 -7.44 5.32 33.99
CA THR A 147 -7.18 6.61 34.65
C THR A 147 -8.39 7.22 35.35
N GLU A 148 -9.59 6.65 35.21
CA GLU A 148 -10.81 7.09 35.89
C GLU A 148 -11.30 6.03 36.89
N ALA A 149 -10.49 5.70 37.89
CA ALA A 149 -11.04 5.12 39.12
C ALA A 149 -11.76 6.27 39.88
N PRO A 150 -13.07 6.15 40.18
CA PRO A 150 -13.79 7.21 40.88
C PRO A 150 -13.16 7.39 42.27
N SER A 151 -12.60 8.57 42.52
CA SER A 151 -12.24 9.01 43.86
C SER A 151 -13.49 8.89 44.73
N SER A 152 -13.39 8.08 45.77
CA SER A 152 -14.45 7.77 46.72
C SER A 152 -15.18 9.03 47.18
N CYS A 153 -16.51 8.93 47.24
CA CYS A 153 -17.34 9.86 47.98
C CYS A 153 -16.91 9.89 49.46
N ASP A 154 -16.71 11.09 49.99
CA ASP A 154 -16.95 11.47 51.39
C ASP A 154 -17.40 12.94 51.42
#